data_AF-A0A316SJL3-F1
#
_entry.id   AF-A0A316SJL3-F1
#
_cell.length_a   1.000
_cell.length_b   1.000
_cell.length_c   1.000
_cell.angle_alpha   90.00
_cell.angle_beta   90.00
_cell.angle_gamma   90.00
#
_symmetry.space_group_name_H-M   'P 1'
#
loop_
_entity.id
_entity.type
_entity.pdbx_description
1 polymer ?
#
loop_
_entity_poly.entity_id
_entity_poly.type
_entity_poly.pdbx_seq_one_letter_code
_entity_poly.pdbx_strand_id
1 'polypeptide(L)' 'MNLTRNHIIYYKMRLRELCPDGNLPEEYYLPTPPEVDNNYLARQNEYFQTRKERIESCPYDKITTKKPPNVNMQSELF' A
#
# COMPACT_ATOMS: atom_id res chain seq x y z
N MET A 1 -5.61 -7.54 3.03
CA MET A 1 -4.73 -6.57 2.32
C MET A 1 -3.42 -6.44 3.09
N ASN A 2 -2.30 -6.87 2.49
CA ASN A 2 -1.00 -7.04 3.16
C ASN A 2 0.05 -6.01 2.71
N LEU A 3 -0.35 -4.74 2.54
CA LEU A 3 0.50 -3.72 1.91
C LEU A 3 1.87 -3.57 2.60
N THR A 4 1.89 -3.39 3.92
CA THR A 4 3.12 -3.21 4.70
C THR A 4 4.05 -4.41 4.57
N ARG A 5 3.50 -5.62 4.71
CA ARG A 5 4.26 -6.88 4.55
C ARG A 5 4.84 -6.98 3.13
N ASN A 6 4.04 -6.70 2.11
CA ASN A 6 4.46 -6.75 0.71
C ASN A 6 5.58 -5.73 0.41
N HIS A 7 5.47 -4.51 0.95
CA HIS A 7 6.50 -3.48 0.80
C HIS A 7 7.81 -3.93 1.46
N ILE A 8 7.76 -4.43 2.70
CA ILE A 8 8.96 -4.89 3.41
C ILE A 8 9.63 -6.06 2.67
N ILE A 9 8.86 -7.02 2.17
CA ILE A 9 9.41 -8.13 1.36
C ILE A 9 10.10 -7.60 0.11
N TYR A 10 9.44 -6.71 -0.64
CA TYR A 10 9.98 -6.12 -1.85
C TYR A 10 11.29 -5.38 -1.58
N TYR A 11 11.33 -4.49 -0.58
CA TYR A 11 12.54 -3.72 -0.26
C TYR A 11 13.68 -4.59 0.25
N LYS A 12 13.39 -5.67 1.01
CA LYS A 12 14.43 -6.65 1.36
C LYS A 12 15.01 -7.34 0.13
N MET A 13 14.20 -7.67 -0.87
CA MET A 13 14.72 -8.22 -2.13
C MET A 13 15.59 -7.19 -2.86
N ARG A 14 15.12 -5.94 -2.98
CA ARG A 14 15.89 -4.84 -3.60
C ARG A 14 17.21 -4.55 -2.89
N LEU A 15 17.24 -4.60 -1.56
CA LEU A 15 18.46 -4.43 -0.79
C LEU A 15 19.49 -5.51 -1.09
N ARG A 16 19.06 -6.77 -1.25
CA ARG A 16 19.97 -7.86 -1.68
C ARG A 16 20.50 -7.67 -3.10
N GLU A 17 19.68 -7.15 -4.01
CA GLU A 17 20.13 -6.85 -5.37
C GLU A 17 21.15 -5.71 -5.41
N LEU A 18 20.96 -4.69 -4.56
CA LEU A 18 21.83 -3.51 -4.51
C LEU A 18 23.12 -3.70 -3.71
N CYS A 19 23.11 -4.62 -2.73
CA CYS A 19 24.25 -4.90 -1.85
C CYS A 19 24.71 -6.35 -1.99
N PRO A 20 25.35 -6.73 -3.11
CA PRO A 20 25.81 -8.10 -3.34
C PRO A 20 26.89 -8.55 -2.34
N ASP A 21 27.63 -7.61 -1.76
CA ASP A 21 28.70 -7.87 -0.78
C ASP A 21 28.15 -8.22 0.63
N GLY A 22 26.82 -8.23 0.80
CA GLY A 22 26.17 -8.60 2.06
C GLY A 22 26.19 -7.50 3.13
N ASN A 23 26.72 -6.31 2.82
CA ASN A 23 26.69 -5.16 3.72
C ASN A 23 25.28 -4.54 3.75
N LEU A 24 24.40 -5.14 4.54
CA LEU A 24 23.00 -4.74 4.68
C LEU A 24 22.78 -3.95 5.98
N PRO A 25 21.84 -2.99 5.99
CA PRO A 25 21.51 -2.23 7.18
C PRO A 25 20.86 -3.13 8.26
N GLU A 26 20.93 -2.72 9.52
CA GLU A 26 20.41 -3.50 10.66
C GLU A 26 18.90 -3.81 10.51
N GLU A 27 18.14 -2.87 9.98
CA GLU A 27 16.70 -2.97 9.76
C GLU A 27 16.32 -4.11 8.81
N TYR A 28 17.24 -4.55 7.95
CA TYR A 28 17.03 -5.68 7.06
C TYR A 28 16.70 -6.97 7.85
N TYR A 29 17.32 -7.12 9.02
CA TYR A 29 17.19 -8.31 9.87
C TYR A 29 15.96 -8.27 10.78
N LEU A 30 15.24 -7.15 10.84
CA LEU A 30 13.96 -7.08 11.55
C LEU A 30 12.97 -8.10 10.97
N PRO A 31 12.15 -8.76 11.80
CA PRO A 31 11.21 -9.76 11.33
C PRO A 31 10.21 -9.15 10.35
N THR A 32 9.88 -9.89 9.29
CA THR A 32 8.83 -9.47 8.36
C THR A 32 7.48 -9.49 9.10
N PRO A 33 6.69 -8.40 9.08
CA PRO A 33 5.41 -8.34 9.80
C PRO A 33 4.49 -9.48 9.39
N PRO A 34 3.71 -10.05 10.32
CA PRO A 34 2.83 -11.19 10.05
C PRO A 34 1.80 -10.86 8.96
N GLU A 35 1.21 -11.90 8.39
CA GLU A 35 0.10 -11.73 7.48
C GLU A 35 -1.13 -11.21 8.23
N VAL A 36 -1.76 -10.18 7.66
CA VAL A 36 -2.95 -9.54 8.18
C VAL A 36 -4.17 -10.16 7.52
N ASP A 37 -5.18 -10.48 8.32
CA ASP A 37 -6.46 -11.02 7.86
C ASP A 37 -7.08 -10.11 6.78
N ASN A 38 -7.64 -10.71 5.73
CA ASN A 38 -8.24 -9.95 4.64
C ASN A 38 -9.44 -9.09 5.07
N ASN A 39 -10.08 -9.44 6.19
CA ASN A 39 -11.17 -8.72 6.81
C ASN A 39 -10.73 -7.66 7.82
N TYR A 40 -9.43 -7.47 8.05
CA TYR A 40 -8.91 -6.52 9.05
C TYR A 40 -9.33 -5.06 8.75
N LEU A 41 -9.17 -4.61 7.50
CA LEU A 41 -9.52 -3.24 7.10
C LEU A 41 -10.94 -3.11 6.55
N ALA A 42 -11.36 -4.09 5.75
CA ALA A 42 -12.67 -4.09 5.14
C ALA A 42 -13.20 -5.52 5.14
N ARG A 43 -14.22 -5.76 5.98
CA ARG A 43 -14.93 -7.04 5.98
C ARG A 43 -15.61 -7.26 4.63
N GLN A 44 -15.35 -8.42 4.03
CA GLN A 44 -16.06 -8.91 2.86
C GLN A 44 -17.39 -9.54 3.29
N ASN A 45 -18.25 -8.73 3.90
CA ASN A 45 -19.58 -9.13 4.32
C ASN A 45 -20.58 -9.00 3.16
N GLU A 46 -21.85 -9.35 3.42
CA GLU A 46 -22.94 -9.29 2.43
C GLU A 46 -23.05 -7.95 1.68
N TYR A 47 -22.68 -6.84 2.33
CA TYR A 47 -22.72 -5.50 1.74
C TYR A 47 -21.43 -5.07 1.04
N PHE A 48 -20.40 -5.92 0.99
CA PHE A 48 -19.13 -5.58 0.32
C PHE A 48 -19.33 -5.30 -1.16
N GLN A 49 -20.07 -6.17 -1.85
CA GLN A 49 -20.32 -6.05 -3.29
C GLN A 49 -21.09 -4.77 -3.62
N THR A 50 -22.16 -4.46 -2.86
CA THR A 50 -22.93 -3.22 -3.01
C THR A 50 -22.09 -1.97 -2.74
N ARG A 51 -21.21 -1.99 -1.73
CA ARG A 51 -20.30 -0.87 -1.46
C ARG A 51 -19.29 -0.68 -2.59
N LYS A 52 -18.71 -1.77 -3.09
CA LYS A 52 -17.78 -1.75 -4.22
C LYS A 52 -18.44 -1.15 -5.46
N GLU A 53 -19.63 -1.63 -5.82
CA GLU A 53 -20.40 -1.13 -6.97
C GLU A 53 -20.71 0.36 -6.86
N ARG A 54 -21.10 0.86 -5.68
CA ARG A 54 -21.31 2.30 -5.46
C ARG A 54 -20.06 3.14 -5.68
N ILE A 55 -18.90 2.64 -5.24
CA ILE A 55 -17.62 3.33 -5.44
C ILE A 55 -17.24 3.31 -6.94
N GLU A 56 -17.35 2.17 -7.61
CA GLU A 56 -17.00 2.00 -9.02
C GLU A 56 -17.95 2.73 -9.98
N SER A 57 -19.24 2.83 -9.63
CA SER A 57 -20.26 3.54 -10.40
C SER A 57 -20.26 5.06 -10.18
N CYS A 58 -19.50 5.57 -9.20
CA CYS A 58 -19.48 7.00 -8.89
C CYS A 58 -18.88 7.79 -10.07
N PRO A 59 -19.66 8.65 -10.75
CA PRO A 59 -19.24 9.24 -12.02
C PRO A 59 -18.25 10.42 -11.86
N TYR A 60 -18.16 10.99 -10.65
CA TYR A 60 -17.32 12.17 -10.35
C TYR A 60 -15.91 11.81 -9.85
N ASP A 61 -15.72 10.60 -9.33
CA ASP A 61 -14.43 10.09 -8.83
C ASP A 61 -14.03 8.85 -9.63
N LYS A 62 -13.68 9.01 -10.91
CA LYS A 62 -12.92 7.97 -11.59
C LYS A 62 -11.63 7.77 -10.80
N ILE A 63 -11.54 6.65 -10.07
CA ILE A 63 -10.33 6.26 -9.35
C ILE A 63 -9.19 6.25 -10.36
N THR A 64 -8.36 7.28 -10.31
CA THR A 64 -7.26 7.51 -11.23
C THR A 64 -5.99 7.51 -10.43
N THR A 65 -4.98 6.80 -10.91
CA THR A 65 -3.61 6.89 -10.37
C THR A 65 -2.89 8.14 -10.87
N LYS A 66 -3.48 8.89 -11.82
CA LYS A 66 -2.91 10.13 -12.37
C LYS A 66 -3.24 11.32 -11.48
N LYS A 67 -2.23 12.15 -11.18
CA LYS A 67 -2.40 13.40 -10.44
C LYS A 67 -3.34 14.36 -11.21
N PRO A 68 -4.36 14.97 -10.57
CA PRO A 68 -5.16 16.00 -11.22
C PRO A 68 -4.32 17.26 -11.49
N PRO A 69 -4.58 17.99 -12.59
CA PRO A 69 -3.74 19.11 -13.02
C PRO A 69 -3.75 20.33 -12.09
N ASN A 70 -4.64 20.40 -11.09
CA ASN A 70 -4.82 21.57 -10.23
C ASN A 70 -4.93 21.19 -8.74
N VAL A 71 -4.03 20.33 -8.25
CA VAL A 71 -3.87 20.13 -6.80
C VAL A 71 -2.71 21.00 -6.35
N ASN A 72 -3.03 22.19 -5.82
CA ASN A 72 -2.08 22.99 -5.06
C ASN A 72 -1.71 22.17 -3.82
N MET A 73 -0.49 21.63 -3.81
CA MET A 73 0.03 20.96 -2.62
C MET A 73 0.21 22.03 -1.57
N GLN A 74 -0.77 22.19 -0.69
CA GLN A 74 -0.58 22.92 0.55
C GLN A 74 0.40 22.09 1.41
N SER A 75 1.69 22.12 1.06
CA SER A 75 2.76 22.17 2.03
C SER A 75 2.59 23.53 2.71
N GLU A 76 2.29 23.63 3.99
CA GLU A 76 3.19 23.28 5.09
C GLU A 76 2.37 22.84 6.30
N LEU A 77 2.67 21.66 6.84
CA LEU A 77 2.33 21.29 8.20
C LEU A 77 3.62 20.87 8.91
N PHE A 78 4.66 21.70 8.81
CA PHE A 78 5.82 21.81 9.71
C PHE A 78 6.47 23.17 9.52
#